data_AF-A0A8H9ITL6-F1
#
_entry.id   AF-A0A8H9ITL6-F1
#
_cell.length_a   1.000
_cell.length_b   1.000
_cell.length_c   1.000
_cell.angle_alpha   90.00
_cell.angle_beta   90.00
_cell.angle_gamma   90.00
#
_symmetry.space_group_name_H-M   'P 1'
#
loop_
_entity.id
_entity.type
_entity.pdbx_description
1 polymer ?
#
loop_
_entity_poly.entity_id
_entity_poly.type
_entity_poly.pdbx_seq_one_letter_code
_entity_poly.pdbx_strand_id
1 'polypeptide(L)' 'MRTTVTIDDELYEQALAFAEPGMDKPSDLFREAMKTYVRVQAGRRLAALGGTVPEMPDIPRRREAPSTQ' A
#
# COMPACT_ATOMS: atom_id res chain seq x y z
N MET A 1 16.80 5.35 15.24
CA MET A 1 17.97 5.31 14.33
C MET A 1 17.99 6.61 13.53
N ARG A 2 19.13 7.30 13.47
CA ARG A 2 19.28 8.52 12.65
C ARG A 2 20.04 8.13 11.38
N THR A 3 19.44 8.40 10.23
CA THR A 3 20.01 8.07 8.93
C THR A 3 19.88 9.29 8.03
N THR A 4 20.95 9.62 7.31
CA THR A 4 20.93 10.65 6.27
C THR A 4 20.78 9.96 4.92
N VAL A 5 19.82 10.41 4.12
CA VAL A 5 19.53 9.90 2.78
C VAL A 5 19.50 11.07 1.81
N THR A 6 20.08 10.86 0.64
CA THR A 6 20.00 11.81 -0.47
C THR A 6 18.78 11.44 -1.31
N ILE A 7 17.91 12.41 -1.56
CA ILE A 7 16.72 12.27 -2.40
C ILE A 7 16.74 13.35 -3.47
N ASP A 8 16.13 13.07 -4.61
CA ASP A 8 15.91 14.06 -5.66
C ASP A 8 14.88 15.09 -5.19
N ASP A 9 15.16 16.37 -5.43
CA ASP A 9 14.32 17.47 -4.97
C ASP A 9 12.96 17.49 -5.69
N GLU A 10 12.91 17.14 -6.98
CA GLU A 10 11.64 17.07 -7.72
C GLU A 10 10.75 15.95 -7.16
N LEU A 11 11.34 14.80 -6.84
CA LEU A 11 10.63 13.69 -6.22
C LEU A 11 10.12 14.06 -4.82
N TYR A 12 10.92 14.79 -4.04
CA TYR A 12 10.54 15.24 -2.71
C TYR A 12 9.38 16.25 -2.75
N GLU A 13 9.44 17.23 -3.66
CA GLU A 13 8.37 18.21 -3.88
C GLU A 13 7.07 17.55 -4.34
N GLN A 14 7.14 16.58 -5.27
CA GLN A 14 5.97 15.80 -5.66
C GLN A 14 5.37 15.06 -4.46
N ALA A 15 6.20 14.39 -3.67
CA ALA A 15 5.74 13.66 -2.50
C ALA A 15 5.07 14.59 -1.47
N LEU A 16 5.59 15.80 -1.28
CA LEU A 16 4.96 16.84 -0.45
C LEU A 16 3.62 17.32 -1.03
N ALA A 17 3.53 17.52 -2.34
CA ALA A 17 2.29 17.96 -2.98
C ALA A 17 1.13 16.95 -2.83
N PHE A 18 1.45 15.66 -2.71
CA PHE A 18 0.48 14.59 -2.45
C PHE A 18 0.32 14.23 -0.97
N ALA A 19 1.16 14.79 -0.09
CA ALA A 19 1.11 14.47 1.34
C ALA A 19 -0.15 15.05 1.99
N GLU A 20 -0.66 14.36 3.00
CA GLU A 20 -1.77 14.87 3.80
C GLU A 20 -1.34 16.14 4.57
N PRO A 21 -2.25 17.12 4.77
CA PRO A 21 -1.96 18.31 5.55
C PRO A 21 -1.43 17.95 6.95
N GLY A 22 -0.24 18.45 7.30
CA GLY A 22 0.43 18.18 8.58
C GLY A 22 1.61 17.22 8.51
N MET A 23 1.97 16.69 7.33
CA MET A 23 3.27 16.04 7.10
C MET A 23 4.39 17.06 6.87
N ASP A 24 4.63 17.92 7.86
CA ASP A 24 5.60 19.02 7.74
C ASP A 24 7.05 18.57 8.01
N LYS A 25 7.23 17.32 8.47
CA LYS A 25 8.53 16.76 8.84
C LYS A 25 8.97 15.74 7.79
N PRO A 26 10.19 15.89 7.22
CA PRO A 26 10.75 14.90 6.29
C PRO A 26 10.71 13.47 6.85
N SER A 27 10.92 13.31 8.16
CA SER A 27 10.90 12.00 8.82
C SER A 27 9.56 11.27 8.74
N ASP A 28 8.45 12.01 8.72
CA ASP A 28 7.12 11.43 8.73
C ASP A 28 6.73 10.98 7.31
N LEU A 29 7.08 11.79 6.31
CA LEU A 29 6.95 11.43 4.89
C LEU A 29 7.78 10.17 4.57
N PHE A 30 9.05 10.11 4.99
CA PHE A 30 9.89 8.93 4.78
C PHE A 30 9.35 7.68 5.50
N ARG A 31 8.81 7.84 6.71
CA ARG A 31 8.20 6.73 7.45
C ARG A 31 6.99 6.19 6.68
N GLU A 32 6.15 7.04 6.14
CA GLU A 32 4.94 6.62 5.43
C GLU A 32 5.28 5.99 4.06
N ALA A 33 6.26 6.55 3.35
CA ALA A 33 6.80 5.96 2.13
C ALA A 33 7.31 4.53 2.38
N MET A 34 8.05 4.31 3.47
CA MET A 34 8.55 2.97 3.83
C MET A 34 7.44 1.99 4.17
N LYS A 35 6.41 2.40 4.92
CA LYS A 35 5.24 1.55 5.21
C LYS A 35 4.52 1.15 3.92
N THR A 36 4.30 2.13 3.04
CA THR A 36 3.64 1.91 1.74
C THR A 36 4.45 0.97 0.87
N TYR A 37 5.77 1.15 0.80
CA TYR A 37 6.67 0.26 0.07
C TYR A 37 6.56 -1.19 0.56
N VAL A 38 6.61 -1.42 1.88
CA VAL A 38 6.46 -2.77 2.45
C VAL A 38 5.11 -3.37 2.06
N ARG A 39 4.01 -2.60 2.16
CA ARG A 39 2.67 -3.06 1.78
C ARG A 39 2.59 -3.47 0.31
N VAL A 40 3.14 -2.66 -0.59
CA VAL A 40 3.16 -2.94 -2.04
C VAL A 40 4.01 -4.18 -2.34
N GLN A 41 5.19 -4.30 -1.76
CA GLN A 41 6.06 -5.46 -1.97
C GLN A 41 5.47 -6.76 -1.41
N ALA A 42 4.82 -6.69 -0.24
CA ALA A 42 4.09 -7.82 0.31
C ALA A 42 2.97 -8.27 -0.65
N GLY A 43 2.17 -7.33 -1.17
CA GLY A 43 1.14 -7.62 -2.16
C GLY A 43 1.70 -8.22 -3.45
N ARG A 44 2.80 -7.68 -3.97
CA ARG A 44 3.49 -8.23 -5.16
C ARG A 44 4.01 -9.65 -4.92
N ARG A 45 4.59 -9.92 -3.76
CA ARG A 45 5.04 -11.28 -3.38
C ARG A 45 3.87 -12.25 -3.30
N LEU A 46 2.77 -11.85 -2.68
CA LEU A 46 1.54 -12.67 -2.61
C LEU A 46 0.94 -12.92 -3.99
N ALA A 47 0.90 -11.91 -4.86
CA ALA A 47 0.44 -12.06 -6.24
C ALA A 47 1.36 -12.96 -7.07
N ALA A 48 2.68 -12.88 -6.86
CA ALA A 48 3.67 -13.73 -7.52
C ALA A 48 3.57 -15.21 -7.08
N LEU A 49 3.04 -15.48 -5.89
CA LEU A 49 2.64 -16.85 -5.50
C LEU A 49 1.47 -17.38 -6.33
N GLY A 50 0.88 -16.59 -7.23
CA GLY A 50 0.09 -17.11 -8.36
C GLY A 50 -1.14 -17.95 -7.99
N GLY A 51 -1.67 -17.82 -6.77
CA GLY A 51 -2.74 -18.70 -6.30
C GLY A 51 -2.27 -20.15 -6.10
N THR A 52 -1.07 -20.35 -5.53
CA THR A 52 -0.48 -21.67 -5.18
C THR A 52 -1.28 -22.50 -4.17
N VAL A 53 -2.54 -22.15 -3.89
CA VAL A 53 -3.47 -23.01 -3.17
C VAL A 53 -4.50 -23.51 -4.20
N PRO A 54 -4.12 -24.48 -5.07
CA PRO A 54 -5.02 -25.02 -6.10
C PRO A 54 -6.26 -25.69 -5.50
N GLU A 55 -6.18 -26.12 -4.23
CA GLU A 55 -7.30 -26.73 -3.48
C GLU A 55 -8.03 -25.74 -2.57
N MET A 56 -7.84 -24.42 -2.75
CA MET A 56 -8.52 -23.44 -1.91
C MET A 56 -10.05 -23.53 -2.14
N PRO A 57 -10.85 -23.77 -1.09
CA PRO A 57 -12.30 -23.85 -1.23
C PRO A 57 -12.86 -22.53 -1.75
N ASP A 58 -13.86 -22.61 -2.64
CA ASP A 58 -14.49 -21.43 -3.21
C ASP A 58 -15.15 -20.58 -2.11
N ILE A 59 -14.99 -19.26 -2.19
CA ILE A 59 -15.51 -18.34 -1.18
C ILE A 59 -17.02 -18.17 -1.46
N PRO A 60 -17.92 -18.43 -0.49
CA PRO A 60 -19.35 -18.29 -0.69
C PRO A 60 -19.71 -16.86 -1.12
N ARG A 61 -20.16 -16.69 -2.37
CA ARG A 61 -20.64 -15.40 -2.85
C ARG A 61 -22.04 -15.17 -2.31
N ARG A 62 -22.19 -14.28 -1.34
CA ARG A 62 -23.51 -13.83 -0.90
C ARG A 62 -24.11 -12.94 -1.99
N ARG A 63 -24.88 -13.52 -2.91
CA ARG A 63 -25.88 -12.75 -3.66
C ARG A 63 -26.99 -12.45 -2.66
N GLU A 64 -27.24 -11.18 -2.36
CA GLU A 64 -28.52 -10.80 -1.75
C GLU A 64 -29.62 -11.40 -2.63
N ALA A 65 -30.49 -12.21 -2.02
CA ALA A 65 -31.65 -12.73 -2.71
C ALA A 65 -32.45 -11.51 -3.21
N PRO A 66 -32.99 -11.52 -4.45
CA PRO A 66 -33.78 -10.41 -4.92
C PRO A 66 -34.94 -10.22 -3.93
N SER A 67 -34.99 -9.05 -3.30
CA SER A 67 -36.12 -8.63 -2.48
C SER A 67 -37.35 -8.63 -3.39
N THR A 68 -38.12 -9.71 -3.36
CA THR A 68 -39.43 -9.77 -3.99
C THR A 68 -40.36 -8.97 -3.09
N GLN A 69 -40.71 -7.76 -3.53
CA GLN A 69 -41.91 -7.05 -3.08
C GLN A 69 -43.15 -7.72 -3.68
#